data_AF-A0A1M6CKJ4-F1
#
_entry.id   AF-A0A1M6CKJ4-F1
#
_cell.length_a   1.000
_cell.length_b   1.000
_cell.length_c   1.000
_cell.angle_alpha   90.00
_cell.angle_beta   90.00
_cell.angle_gamma   90.00
#
_symmetry.space_group_name_H-M   'P 1'
#
loop_
_entity.id
_entity.type
_entity.pdbx_description
1 polymer ?
#
loop_
_entity_poly.entity_id
_entity_poly.type
_entity_poly.pdbx_seq_one_letter_code
_entity_poly.pdbx_strand_id
1 'polypeptide(L)'
;MKKLLPKNQVKLGNPDHFNAANDHNPLVLPDCPVCKGYGKQDVSSGGGSVWSLMECAECNGKGFVVGGTPEPYFTKGNTAKEVRRNSAGWIKCTFCGKAFKDYDRNVFTGLRHKCGQKLIIIEN
;
A
#
# COMPACT_ATOMS: atom_id res chain seq x y z
N MET A 1 -15.53 16.19 -7.22
CA MET A 1 -14.16 15.65 -7.22
C MET A 1 -14.04 14.61 -6.11
N LYS A 2 -13.53 13.40 -6.38
CA LYS A 2 -13.25 12.43 -5.30
C LYS A 2 -12.16 13.00 -4.40
N LYS A 3 -12.43 13.07 -3.09
CA LYS A 3 -11.43 13.48 -2.09
C LYS A 3 -10.29 12.45 -2.07
N LEU A 4 -9.06 12.90 -2.29
CA LEU A 4 -7.89 12.02 -2.17
C LEU A 4 -7.67 11.66 -0.71
N LEU A 5 -7.31 10.40 -0.47
CA LEU A 5 -7.01 9.90 0.86
C LEU A 5 -5.50 9.92 1.11
N PRO A 6 -5.07 10.22 2.33
CA PRO A 6 -3.75 9.87 2.81
C PRO A 6 -3.52 8.36 2.71
N LYS A 7 -2.29 7.93 2.38
CA LYS A 7 -1.95 6.52 2.22
C LYS A 7 -2.26 5.68 3.46
N ASN A 8 -1.98 6.21 4.66
CA ASN A 8 -2.26 5.56 5.94
C ASN A 8 -3.76 5.43 6.27
N GLN A 9 -4.65 6.13 5.54
CA GLN A 9 -6.11 6.02 5.67
C GLN A 9 -6.72 5.06 4.65
N VAL A 10 -5.93 4.55 3.70
CA VAL A 10 -6.38 3.57 2.71
C VAL A 10 -6.40 2.18 3.33
N LYS A 11 -7.61 1.61 3.44
CA LYS A 11 -7.84 0.23 3.89
C LYS A 11 -7.75 -0.74 2.71
N LEU A 12 -6.76 -1.64 2.72
CA LEU A 12 -6.49 -2.62 1.64
C LEU A 12 -7.71 -3.49 1.27
N GLY A 13 -8.54 -3.87 2.24
CA GLY A 13 -9.75 -4.66 2.00
C GLY A 13 -10.99 -3.86 1.60
N ASN A 14 -10.89 -2.53 1.44
CA ASN A 14 -12.05 -1.70 1.10
C ASN A 14 -12.25 -1.62 -0.43
N PRO A 15 -13.33 -2.21 -0.99
CA PRO A 15 -13.61 -2.15 -2.43
C PRO A 15 -13.86 -0.73 -2.94
N ASP A 16 -14.24 0.22 -2.08
CA ASP A 16 -14.40 1.63 -2.49
C ASP A 16 -13.06 2.28 -2.84
N HIS A 17 -11.98 1.80 -2.23
CA HIS A 17 -10.62 2.28 -2.47
C HIS A 17 -9.94 1.51 -3.61
N PHE A 18 -10.16 0.20 -3.72
CA PHE A 18 -9.50 -0.66 -4.69
C PHE A 18 -10.53 -1.31 -5.62
N ASN A 19 -10.86 -0.63 -6.72
CA ASN A 19 -11.89 -1.05 -7.67
C ASN A 19 -11.38 -1.06 -9.11
N ALA A 20 -12.20 -1.61 -10.01
CA ALA A 20 -11.87 -1.67 -11.44
C ALA A 20 -11.63 -0.27 -12.03
N ALA A 21 -12.33 0.77 -11.56
CA ALA A 21 -12.20 2.12 -12.09
C ALA A 21 -10.83 2.77 -11.81
N ASN A 22 -10.07 2.27 -10.82
CA ASN A 22 -8.70 2.72 -10.55
C ASN A 22 -7.66 1.62 -10.74
N ASP A 23 -7.97 0.56 -11.51
CA ASP A 23 -7.11 -0.61 -11.70
C ASP A 23 -6.61 -1.22 -10.37
N HIS A 24 -7.45 -1.14 -9.35
CA HIS A 24 -7.10 -1.53 -7.98
C HIS A 24 -5.83 -0.85 -7.46
N ASN A 25 -5.54 0.38 -7.89
CA ASN A 25 -4.40 1.19 -7.47
C ASN A 25 -4.79 2.67 -7.36
N PRO A 26 -5.53 3.08 -6.31
CA PRO A 26 -5.99 4.45 -6.15
C PRO A 26 -4.82 5.44 -6.07
N LEU A 27 -5.06 6.67 -6.51
CA LEU A 27 -4.19 7.80 -6.20
C LEU A 27 -4.39 8.22 -4.75
N VAL A 28 -3.28 8.51 -4.06
CA VAL A 28 -3.23 8.95 -2.67
C VAL A 28 -2.40 10.21 -2.53
N LEU A 29 -2.58 10.91 -1.42
CA LEU A 29 -1.67 11.98 -1.03
C LEU A 29 -0.32 11.38 -0.65
N PRO A 30 0.80 11.94 -1.12
CA PRO A 30 2.13 11.42 -0.81
C PRO A 30 2.43 11.58 0.68
N ASP A 31 3.12 10.59 1.23
CA ASP A 31 3.56 10.62 2.62
C ASP A 31 4.50 11.81 2.87
N CYS A 32 4.42 12.41 4.06
CA CYS A 32 5.34 13.47 4.46
C CYS A 32 6.78 12.93 4.43
N PRO A 33 7.72 13.61 3.75
CA PRO A 33 9.08 13.09 3.58
C PRO A 33 9.86 13.01 4.89
N VAL A 34 9.44 13.73 5.93
CA VAL A 34 10.12 13.75 7.23
C VAL A 34 9.58 12.67 8.17
N CYS A 35 8.27 12.64 8.43
CA CYS A 35 7.68 11.62 9.31
C CYS A 35 7.22 10.34 8.58
N LYS A 36 7.45 10.21 7.27
CA LYS A 36 7.16 9.01 6.47
C LYS A 36 5.75 8.45 6.64
N GLY A 37 4.73 9.30 6.74
CA GLY A 37 3.34 8.86 6.88
C GLY A 37 2.83 8.74 8.32
N TYR A 38 3.71 8.75 9.32
CA TYR A 38 3.34 8.51 10.72
C TYR A 38 2.77 9.75 11.41
N GLY A 39 3.01 10.95 10.89
CA GLY A 39 2.61 12.22 11.50
C GLY A 39 3.43 12.60 12.73
N LYS A 40 4.31 11.72 13.23
CA LYS A 40 5.15 11.91 14.41
C LYS A 40 6.61 11.64 14.06
N GLN A 41 7.53 12.28 14.79
CA GLN A 41 8.97 12.08 14.61
C GLN A 41 9.54 11.34 15.82
N ASP A 42 10.48 10.43 15.58
CA ASP A 42 11.27 9.79 16.62
C ASP A 42 12.36 10.77 17.08
N VAL A 43 12.29 11.23 18.33
CA VAL A 43 13.40 11.95 18.96
C VAL A 43 14.14 10.94 19.83
N SER A 44 15.12 10.27 19.22
CA SER A 44 16.04 9.44 19.98
C SER A 44 17.02 10.34 20.73
N SER A 45 17.00 10.27 22.06
CA SER A 45 18.10 10.76 22.90
C SER A 45 18.67 9.59 23.69
N GLY A 46 19.91 9.17 23.38
CA GLY A 46 20.69 8.33 24.28
C GLY A 46 20.38 6.83 24.31
N GLY A 47 20.36 6.15 23.15
CA GLY A 47 20.59 4.70 23.10
C GLY A 47 19.35 3.78 23.00
N GLY A 48 18.14 4.35 22.90
CA GLY A 48 16.94 3.59 22.56
C GLY A 48 15.93 4.45 21.81
N SER A 49 15.29 3.91 20.76
CA SER A 49 14.13 4.55 20.12
C SER A 49 12.96 4.52 21.10
N VAL A 50 12.53 5.70 21.56
CA VAL A 50 11.26 5.87 22.26
C VAL A 50 10.34 6.61 21.31
N TRP A 51 9.18 6.04 20.98
CA TRP A 51 8.19 6.73 20.15
C TRP A 51 7.79 8.05 20.82
N SER A 52 8.27 9.17 20.26
CA SER A 52 7.84 10.47 20.72
C SER A 52 6.45 10.79 20.18
N LEU A 53 5.63 11.37 21.05
CA LEU A 53 4.32 11.91 20.68
C LEU A 53 4.43 13.24 19.92
N MET A 54 5.64 13.77 19.72
CA MET A 54 5.83 15.07 19.07
C MET A 54 5.33 15.02 17.62
N GLU A 55 4.40 15.92 17.32
CA GLU A 55 3.87 16.09 15.97
C GLU A 55 4.97 16.55 15.03
N CYS A 56 4.99 15.99 13.83
CA CYS A 56 5.92 16.40 12.80
C CYS A 56 5.60 17.83 12.35
N ALA A 57 6.52 18.76 12.58
CA ALA A 57 6.35 20.19 12.24
C ALA A 57 6.06 20.40 10.73
N GLU A 58 6.68 19.60 9.86
CA GLU A 58 6.48 19.72 8.40
C GLU A 58 5.05 19.44 7.93
N CYS A 59 4.33 18.55 8.62
CA CYS A 59 2.98 18.18 8.22
C CYS A 59 1.93 18.48 9.30
N ASN A 60 2.32 19.12 10.40
CA ASN A 60 1.48 19.38 11.57
C ASN A 60 0.68 18.14 11.99
N GLY A 61 1.38 17.02 12.23
CA GLY A 61 0.73 15.77 12.67
C GLY A 61 -0.01 14.97 11.59
N LYS A 62 -0.23 15.52 10.39
CA LYS A 62 -1.08 14.89 9.36
C LYS A 62 -0.49 13.61 8.74
N GLY A 63 0.83 13.56 8.62
CA GLY A 63 1.55 12.44 7.99
C GLY A 63 1.68 12.53 6.47
N PHE A 64 1.06 13.50 5.80
CA PHE A 64 1.06 13.65 4.33
C PHE A 64 1.28 15.10 3.90
N VAL A 65 1.63 15.31 2.63
CA VAL A 65 1.84 16.65 2.05
C VAL A 65 0.52 17.21 1.50
N VAL A 66 0.04 18.31 2.09
CA VAL A 66 -1.13 19.04 1.58
C VAL A 66 -0.75 19.74 0.27
N GLY A 67 -1.51 19.50 -0.81
CA GLY A 67 -1.21 20.07 -2.13
C GLY A 67 -0.08 19.36 -2.89
N GLY A 68 0.46 18.25 -2.36
CA GLY A 68 1.41 17.42 -3.08
C GLY A 68 0.77 16.74 -4.30
N THR A 69 1.58 16.46 -5.32
CA THR A 69 1.13 15.70 -6.51
C THR A 69 0.65 14.31 -6.07
N PRO A 70 -0.59 13.92 -6.40
CA PRO A 70 -1.10 12.59 -6.04
C PRO A 70 -0.26 11.48 -6.67
N GLU A 71 -0.01 10.41 -5.92
CA GLU A 71 0.77 9.26 -6.37
C GLU A 71 -0.04 7.96 -6.28
N PRO A 72 0.26 6.93 -7.09
CA PRO A 72 -0.37 5.63 -6.93
C PRO A 72 -0.05 5.00 -5.57
N TYR A 73 -1.05 4.41 -4.91
CA TYR A 73 -0.87 3.72 -3.62
C TYR A 73 0.24 2.65 -3.68
N PHE A 74 0.20 1.82 -4.72
CA PHE A 74 1.25 0.89 -5.08
C PHE A 74 2.16 1.51 -6.13
N THR A 75 3.38 1.84 -5.72
CA THR A 75 4.41 2.41 -6.59
C THR A 75 5.15 1.35 -7.42
N LYS A 76 4.97 0.07 -7.09
CA LYS A 76 5.65 -1.07 -7.72
C LYS A 76 4.66 -2.04 -8.36
N GLY A 77 5.11 -2.78 -9.37
CA GLY A 77 4.34 -3.90 -9.93
C GLY A 77 3.18 -3.48 -10.86
N ASN A 78 3.40 -2.45 -11.68
CA ASN A 78 2.39 -1.93 -12.61
C ASN A 78 2.12 -2.84 -13.81
N THR A 79 3.11 -3.62 -14.24
CA THR A 79 2.92 -4.63 -15.29
C THR A 79 2.26 -5.86 -14.69
N ALA A 80 1.13 -6.28 -15.23
CA ALA A 80 0.51 -7.54 -14.84
C ALA A 80 1.46 -8.72 -15.10
N LYS A 81 1.52 -9.67 -14.15
CA LYS A 81 2.33 -10.88 -14.27
C LYS A 81 1.45 -12.10 -14.15
N GLU A 82 1.61 -13.02 -15.09
CA GLU A 82 0.95 -14.31 -15.03
C GLU A 82 1.54 -15.16 -13.91
N VAL A 83 0.66 -15.84 -13.18
CA VAL A 83 1.01 -16.77 -12.13
C VAL A 83 0.12 -18.00 -12.23
N ARG A 84 0.71 -19.18 -12.03
CA ARG A 84 0.01 -20.46 -12.04
C ARG A 84 -0.30 -20.91 -10.62
N ARG A 85 -1.48 -21.48 -10.45
CA ARG A 85 -1.85 -22.23 -9.23
C ARG A 85 -1.14 -23.57 -9.26
N ASN A 86 -0.54 -23.99 -8.16
CA ASN A 86 -0.09 -25.37 -8.03
C ASN A 86 -1.27 -26.31 -7.71
N SER A 87 -1.03 -27.63 -7.70
CA SER A 87 -2.05 -28.65 -7.41
C SER A 87 -2.72 -28.49 -6.04
N ALA A 88 -2.04 -27.84 -5.09
CA ALA A 88 -2.58 -27.52 -3.78
C ALA A 88 -3.30 -26.17 -3.73
N GLY A 89 -3.45 -25.44 -4.84
CA GLY A 89 -4.12 -24.13 -4.90
C GLY A 89 -3.29 -22.96 -4.34
N TRP A 90 -1.98 -23.12 -4.21
CA TRP A 90 -1.06 -22.03 -3.85
C TRP A 90 -0.55 -21.29 -5.09
N ILE A 91 -0.35 -20.00 -4.93
CA ILE A 91 0.24 -19.08 -5.91
C ILE A 91 1.45 -18.43 -5.26
N LYS A 92 2.52 -18.20 -6.04
CA LYS A 92 3.70 -17.45 -5.60
C LYS A 92 3.78 -16.11 -6.33
N CYS A 93 3.82 -14.99 -5.60
CA CYS A 93 4.04 -13.68 -6.22
C CYS A 93 5.45 -13.62 -6.82
N THR A 94 5.54 -13.31 -8.12
CA THR A 94 6.81 -13.19 -8.85
C THR A 94 7.67 -12.00 -8.40
N PHE A 95 7.06 -11.01 -7.74
CA PHE A 95 7.76 -9.83 -7.25
C PHE A 95 8.35 -10.01 -5.84
N CYS A 96 7.52 -10.39 -4.85
CA CYS A 96 7.96 -10.49 -3.46
C CYS A 96 8.27 -11.93 -2.99
N GLY A 97 8.03 -12.93 -3.84
CA GLY A 97 8.31 -14.34 -3.54
C GLY A 97 7.38 -15.02 -2.55
N LYS A 98 6.46 -14.29 -1.89
CA LYS A 98 5.50 -14.85 -0.94
C LYS A 98 4.50 -15.76 -1.64
N ALA A 99 4.23 -16.91 -1.01
CA ALA A 99 3.19 -17.83 -1.41
C ALA A 99 1.89 -17.56 -0.63
N PHE A 100 0.75 -17.69 -1.29
CA PHE A 100 -0.57 -17.48 -0.72
C PHE A 100 -1.64 -18.26 -1.49
N LYS A 101 -2.86 -18.28 -0.95
CA LYS A 101 -4.06 -18.81 -1.62
C LYS A 101 -4.77 -17.70 -2.39
N ASP A 102 -5.32 -18.01 -3.54
CA ASP A 102 -6.09 -17.05 -4.37
C ASP A 102 -7.37 -16.53 -3.67
N TYR A 103 -7.91 -17.30 -2.73
CA TYR A 103 -9.05 -16.90 -1.90
C TYR A 103 -8.68 -16.12 -0.62
N ASP A 104 -7.40 -15.93 -0.30
CA ASP A 104 -7.00 -15.17 0.89
C ASP A 104 -7.17 -13.66 0.67
N ARG A 105 -8.27 -13.12 1.22
CA ARG A 105 -8.62 -11.70 1.11
C ARG A 105 -7.65 -10.78 1.84
N ASN A 106 -6.79 -11.30 2.72
CA ASN A 106 -5.79 -10.47 3.43
C ASN A 106 -4.54 -10.18 2.60
N VAL A 107 -4.37 -10.88 1.46
CA VAL A 107 -3.23 -10.70 0.57
C VAL A 107 -3.59 -10.01 -0.75
N PHE A 108 -4.88 -9.82 -1.05
CA PHE A 108 -5.35 -9.19 -2.28
C PHE A 108 -6.16 -7.91 -2.05
N THR A 109 -5.96 -6.94 -2.94
CA THR A 109 -6.84 -5.77 -3.09
C THR A 109 -7.57 -5.83 -4.42
N GLY A 110 -8.25 -6.95 -4.70
CA GLY A 110 -8.74 -7.28 -6.04
C GLY A 110 -7.65 -7.93 -6.89
N LEU A 111 -7.25 -7.31 -8.01
CA LEU A 111 -6.27 -7.88 -8.94
C LEU A 111 -4.79 -7.74 -8.51
N ARG A 112 -4.53 -7.12 -7.36
CA ARG A 112 -3.17 -6.83 -6.88
C ARG A 112 -2.88 -7.57 -5.58
N HIS A 113 -1.71 -8.18 -5.52
CA HIS A 113 -1.15 -8.65 -4.26
C HIS A 113 -0.81 -7.45 -3.36
N LYS A 114 -0.81 -7.61 -2.04
CA LYS A 114 -0.49 -6.57 -1.04
C LYS A 114 0.87 -5.88 -1.23
N CYS A 115 1.78 -6.49 -1.98
CA CYS A 115 3.04 -5.85 -2.39
C CYS A 115 2.92 -4.90 -3.59
N GLY A 116 1.72 -4.76 -4.18
CA GLY A 116 1.41 -3.93 -5.34
C GLY A 116 1.42 -4.63 -6.70
N GLN A 117 1.98 -5.83 -6.78
CA GLN A 117 2.07 -6.57 -8.03
C GLN A 117 0.68 -6.99 -8.54
N LYS A 118 0.34 -6.53 -9.74
CA LYS A 118 -0.86 -7.00 -10.46
C LYS A 118 -0.63 -8.42 -10.95
N LEU A 119 -1.54 -9.34 -10.66
CA LEU A 119 -1.43 -10.75 -10.98
C LEU A 119 -2.55 -11.17 -11.93
N ILE A 120 -2.21 -11.96 -12.93
CA ILE A 120 -3.16 -12.68 -13.78
C ILE A 120 -3.05 -14.14 -13.37
N ILE A 121 -4.08 -14.67 -12.73
CA ILE A 121 -4.11 -16.06 -12.33
C ILE A 121 -4.57 -16.87 -13.53
N ILE A 122 -3.69 -17.70 -14.07
CA ILE A 122 -4.01 -18.62 -15.15
C ILE A 122 -4.23 -20.03 -14.58
N GLU A 123 -5.08 -20.80 -15.24
CA GLU A 123 -5.27 -22.22 -14.93
C GLU A 123 -4.10 -23.04 -15.48
N ASN A 124 -3.88 -24.22 -14.90
CA ASN A 124 -2.92 -25.17 -15.47
C ASN A 124 -3.55 -25.91 -16.63
#